data_AF-A0A2V6ZV68-F1
#
_entry.id   AF-A0A2V6ZV68-F1
#
_cell.length_a   1.000
_cell.length_b   1.000
_cell.length_c   1.000
_cell.angle_alpha   90.00
_cell.angle_beta   90.00
_cell.angle_gamma   90.00
#
_symmetry.space_group_name_H-M   'P 1'
#
loop_
_entity.id
_entity.type
_entity.pdbx_description
1 polymer ?
#
loop_
_entity_poly.entity_id
_entity_poly.type
_entity_poly.pdbx_seq_one_letter_code
_entity_poly.pdbx_strand_id
1 'polypeptide(L)'
;MGVGNVFVFWVIYFAPTLIAWFRNRPRKPVFGSIGQIFVLNLLLGWTVVGWILTLANAFGLNPVAWIVLRLFKAAPSGPTKGFPQGAASSSTNTVPCSPCGGSGSMTCSSCSGRGSWYDAPTGATGVAQLHTCPAYVSSGRIRCAYCGGSGRVPGPI
;
A
#
# COMPACT_ATOMS: atom_id res chain seq x y z
N MET A 1 -34.71 -22.62 24.43
CA MET A 1 -33.63 -21.64 24.63
C MET A 1 -34.27 -20.31 24.98
N GLY A 2 -33.97 -19.74 26.16
CA GLY A 2 -34.62 -18.50 26.61
C GLY A 2 -34.22 -17.30 25.76
N VAL A 3 -35.13 -16.33 25.63
CA VAL A 3 -34.96 -15.08 24.85
C VAL A 3 -33.66 -14.34 25.23
N GLY A 4 -33.24 -14.45 26.50
CA GLY A 4 -31.97 -13.88 26.98
C GLY A 4 -30.72 -14.47 26.30
N ASN A 5 -30.68 -15.77 26.00
CA ASN A 5 -29.53 -16.37 25.31
C ASN A 5 -29.42 -15.88 23.87
N VAL A 6 -30.55 -15.71 23.18
CA VAL A 6 -30.57 -15.18 21.82
C VAL A 6 -29.99 -13.76 21.81
N PHE A 7 -30.39 -12.91 22.75
CA PHE A 7 -29.86 -11.55 22.86
C PHE A 7 -28.34 -11.51 23.06
N VAL A 8 -27.79 -12.37 23.93
CA VAL A 8 -26.34 -12.46 24.16
C VAL A 8 -25.59 -12.85 22.88
N PHE A 9 -26.10 -13.81 22.11
CA PHE A 9 -25.49 -14.19 20.84
C PHE A 9 -25.50 -13.04 19.83
N TRP A 10 -26.56 -12.22 19.79
CA TRP A 10 -26.62 -11.05 18.93
C TRP A 10 -25.62 -9.96 19.32
N VAL A 11 -25.48 -9.67 20.62
CA VAL A 11 -24.51 -8.68 21.11
C VAL A 11 -23.08 -9.12 20.82
N ILE A 12 -22.78 -10.40 21.05
CA ILE A 12 -21.48 -10.96 20.68
C ILE A 12 -21.32 -10.88 19.17
N TYR A 13 -22.31 -11.28 18.37
CA TYR A 13 -22.25 -11.25 16.90
C TYR A 13 -21.86 -9.86 16.33
N PHE A 14 -22.29 -8.77 16.96
CA PHE A 14 -21.99 -7.40 16.54
C PHE A 14 -20.81 -6.74 17.25
N ALA A 15 -20.10 -7.45 18.12
CA ALA A 15 -18.96 -6.89 18.86
C ALA A 15 -17.89 -6.24 17.96
N PRO A 16 -17.49 -6.78 16.79
CA PRO A 16 -16.47 -6.15 15.94
C PRO A 16 -16.94 -4.81 15.37
N THR A 17 -18.23 -4.69 15.04
CA THR A 17 -18.85 -3.46 14.56
C THR A 17 -18.95 -2.42 15.68
N LEU A 18 -19.35 -2.85 16.88
CA LEU A 18 -19.38 -2.00 18.09
C LEU A 18 -17.99 -1.48 18.45
N ILE A 19 -16.96 -2.34 18.44
CA ILE A 19 -15.58 -1.95 18.72
C ILE A 19 -15.08 -0.93 17.67
N ALA A 20 -15.33 -1.19 16.38
CA ALA A 20 -14.98 -0.26 15.32
C ALA A 20 -15.70 1.09 15.46
N TRP A 21 -16.97 1.08 15.87
CA TRP A 21 -17.77 2.27 16.13
C TRP A 21 -17.22 3.09 17.31
N PHE A 22 -16.96 2.46 18.46
CA PHE A 22 -16.43 3.13 19.64
C PHE A 22 -15.01 3.69 19.42
N ARG A 23 -14.22 3.04 18.56
CA ARG A 23 -12.88 3.51 18.19
C ARG A 23 -12.90 4.70 17.22
N ASN A 24 -13.98 4.89 16.46
CA ASN A 24 -14.07 5.89 15.40
C ASN A 24 -14.66 7.24 15.88
N ARG A 25 -13.99 7.90 16.83
CA ARG A 25 -14.15 9.35 17.08
C ARG A 25 -13.06 10.13 16.30
N PRO A 26 -13.23 11.41 15.92
CA PRO A 26 -14.16 11.96 14.92
C PRO A 26 -13.39 12.71 13.79
N ARG A 27 -12.45 12.07 13.07
CA ARG A 27 -11.69 12.77 11.99
C ARG A 27 -11.34 11.95 10.74
N LYS A 28 -11.99 10.80 10.48
CA LYS A 28 -11.76 10.05 9.23
C LYS A 28 -13.07 9.75 8.51
N PRO A 29 -13.10 9.88 7.17
CA PRO A 29 -14.32 9.79 6.38
C PRO A 29 -15.02 8.44 6.57
N VAL A 30 -16.28 8.52 6.99
CA VAL A 30 -17.15 7.43 7.46
C VAL A 30 -17.46 6.40 6.36
N PHE A 31 -17.33 6.78 5.10
CA PHE A 31 -17.78 5.97 3.96
C PHE A 31 -16.87 4.81 3.56
N GLY A 32 -15.70 4.62 4.19
CA GLY A 32 -14.79 3.52 3.87
C GLY A 32 -14.68 2.42 4.92
N SER A 33 -14.47 2.79 6.20
CA SER A 33 -14.06 1.82 7.22
C SER A 33 -15.23 1.13 7.92
N ILE A 34 -16.23 1.87 8.39
CA ILE A 34 -17.34 1.30 9.18
C ILE A 34 -18.27 0.46 8.31
N GLY A 35 -18.67 0.99 7.14
CA GLY A 35 -19.57 0.30 6.22
C GLY A 35 -18.99 -1.04 5.73
N GLN A 36 -17.70 -1.06 5.39
CA GLN A 36 -17.01 -2.29 4.98
C GLN A 36 -16.94 -3.31 6.13
N ILE A 37 -16.65 -2.88 7.37
CA ILE A 37 -16.63 -3.77 8.54
C ILE A 37 -18.03 -4.34 8.82
N PHE A 38 -19.09 -3.55 8.66
CA PHE A 38 -20.47 -4.01 8.80
C PHE A 38 -20.84 -5.04 7.73
N VAL A 39 -20.54 -4.77 6.46
CA VAL A 39 -20.82 -5.69 5.34
C VAL A 39 -20.01 -6.97 5.46
N LEU A 40 -18.73 -6.90 5.87
CA LEU A 40 -17.91 -8.08 6.14
C LEU A 40 -18.44 -8.87 7.33
N ASN A 41 -18.92 -8.21 8.39
CA ASN A 41 -19.54 -8.90 9.53
C ASN A 41 -20.86 -9.56 9.14
N LEU A 42 -21.66 -8.94 8.28
CA LEU A 42 -22.93 -9.51 7.81
C LEU A 42 -22.73 -10.70 6.86
N LEU A 43 -21.76 -10.61 5.94
CA LEU A 43 -21.53 -11.63 4.89
C LEU A 43 -20.58 -12.75 5.32
N LEU A 44 -19.58 -12.46 6.17
CA LEU A 44 -18.59 -13.43 6.63
C LEU A 44 -18.68 -13.72 8.13
N GLY A 45 -19.47 -13.00 8.91
CA GLY A 45 -19.60 -13.21 10.37
C GLY A 45 -20.27 -14.52 10.75
N TRP A 46 -20.82 -15.28 9.79
CA TRP A 46 -21.22 -16.67 10.00
C TRP A 46 -20.03 -17.66 10.05
N THR A 47 -18.82 -17.21 9.71
CA THR A 47 -17.58 -18.01 9.75
C THR A 47 -16.64 -17.46 10.80
N VAL A 48 -15.98 -18.36 11.55
CA VAL A 48 -14.95 -18.00 12.54
C VAL A 48 -13.82 -17.19 11.87
N VAL A 49 -13.47 -17.52 10.63
CA VAL A 49 -12.44 -16.82 9.84
C VAL A 49 -12.86 -15.38 9.53
N GLY A 50 -14.11 -15.18 9.10
CA GLY A 50 -14.67 -13.85 8.87
C GLY A 50 -14.66 -12.96 10.12
N TRP A 51 -14.98 -13.57 11.26
CA TRP A 51 -14.93 -12.95 12.58
C TRP A 51 -13.53 -12.47 12.97
N ILE A 52 -12.51 -13.31 12.75
CA ILE A 52 -11.12 -12.96 13.03
C ILE A 52 -10.65 -11.83 12.09
N LEU A 53 -11.05 -11.88 10.81
CA LEU A 53 -10.73 -10.84 9.83
C LEU A 53 -11.37 -9.49 10.17
N THR A 54 -12.63 -9.47 10.60
CA THR A 54 -13.32 -8.22 11.00
C THR A 54 -12.74 -7.66 12.30
N LEU A 55 -12.38 -8.50 13.28
CA LEU A 55 -11.65 -8.10 14.48
C LEU A 55 -10.28 -7.49 14.16
N ALA A 56 -9.47 -8.18 13.34
CA ALA A 56 -8.17 -7.68 12.94
C ALA A 56 -8.28 -6.33 12.22
N ASN A 57 -9.28 -6.17 11.33
CA ASN A 57 -9.60 -4.89 10.69
C ASN A 57 -10.04 -3.82 11.70
N ALA A 58 -10.88 -4.17 12.68
CA ALA A 58 -11.28 -3.27 13.76
C ALA A 58 -10.09 -2.80 14.60
N PHE A 59 -9.04 -3.62 14.78
CA PHE A 59 -7.79 -3.25 15.43
C PHE A 59 -6.85 -2.41 14.55
N GLY A 60 -7.16 -2.18 13.28
CA GLY A 60 -6.36 -1.36 12.36
C GLY A 60 -5.18 -2.10 11.73
N LEU A 61 -5.05 -3.39 12.01
CA LEU A 61 -4.35 -4.30 11.11
C LEU A 61 -5.24 -4.32 9.86
N ASN A 62 -4.75 -3.99 8.67
CA ASN A 62 -5.58 -4.07 7.46
C ASN A 62 -5.33 -5.42 6.76
N PRO A 63 -5.75 -6.58 7.33
CA PRO A 63 -5.43 -7.88 6.75
C PRO A 63 -6.10 -8.04 5.40
N VAL A 64 -7.27 -7.42 5.19
CA VAL A 64 -7.99 -7.45 3.92
C VAL A 64 -7.17 -6.79 2.83
N ALA A 65 -6.58 -5.61 3.08
CA ALA A 65 -5.71 -4.95 2.11
C ALA A 65 -4.48 -5.80 1.79
N TRP A 66 -3.89 -6.45 2.80
CA TRP A 66 -2.73 -7.32 2.61
C TRP A 66 -3.06 -8.62 1.85
N ILE A 67 -4.19 -9.27 2.18
CA ILE A 67 -4.70 -10.47 1.49
C ILE A 67 -5.04 -10.14 0.04
N VAL A 68 -5.74 -9.03 -0.19
CA VAL A 68 -6.09 -8.55 -1.53
C VAL A 68 -4.82 -8.27 -2.34
N LEU A 69 -3.84 -7.56 -1.76
CA LEU A 69 -2.55 -7.31 -2.41
C LEU A 69 -1.80 -8.61 -2.73
N ARG A 70 -1.89 -9.62 -1.85
CA ARG A 70 -1.21 -10.91 -2.02
C ARG A 70 -1.92 -11.81 -3.03
N LEU A 71 -3.25 -11.80 -3.09
CA LEU A 71 -4.03 -12.47 -4.13
C LEU A 71 -3.79 -11.83 -5.50
N PHE A 72 -3.77 -10.49 -5.58
CA PHE A 72 -3.45 -9.79 -6.82
C PHE A 72 -1.98 -9.98 -7.26
N LYS A 73 -1.04 -10.20 -6.33
CA LYS A 73 0.35 -10.56 -6.65
C LYS A 73 0.55 -12.03 -7.02
N ALA A 74 -0.32 -12.94 -6.57
CA ALA A 74 -0.22 -14.37 -6.83
C ALA A 74 -0.97 -14.80 -8.11
N ALA A 75 -1.83 -13.93 -8.67
CA ALA A 75 -2.39 -14.16 -9.99
C ALA A 75 -1.28 -14.00 -11.05
N PRO A 76 -1.14 -14.94 -12.02
CA PRO A 76 -0.35 -14.66 -13.20
C PRO A 76 -0.94 -13.40 -13.84
N SER A 77 -0.10 -12.41 -14.09
CA SER A 77 -0.47 -11.16 -14.75
C SER A 77 -1.05 -11.46 -16.13
N GLY A 78 -2.35 -11.74 -16.17
CA GLY A 78 -3.17 -11.62 -17.37
C GLY A 78 -3.08 -10.18 -17.86
N PRO A 79 -3.23 -9.96 -19.18
CA PRO A 79 -3.03 -8.65 -19.77
C PRO A 79 -4.01 -7.68 -19.12
N THR A 80 -3.46 -6.79 -18.29
CA THR A 80 -4.15 -5.61 -17.81
C THR A 80 -4.65 -4.87 -19.03
N LYS A 81 -5.94 -5.03 -19.35
CA LYS A 81 -6.71 -3.98 -20.03
C LYS A 81 -6.61 -2.79 -19.11
N GLY A 82 -5.60 -1.96 -19.38
CA GLY A 82 -5.45 -0.69 -18.73
C GLY A 82 -6.77 0.04 -18.83
N PHE A 83 -7.23 0.54 -17.70
CA PHE A 83 -7.85 1.86 -17.70
C PHE A 83 -7.05 2.76 -18.66
N PRO A 84 -7.70 3.67 -19.41
CA PRO A 84 -6.98 4.66 -20.19
C PRO A 84 -6.27 5.63 -19.23
N GLN A 85 -5.20 5.19 -18.59
CA GLN A 85 -4.02 6.02 -18.45
C GLN A 85 -3.63 6.30 -19.87
N GLY A 86 -3.74 7.57 -20.27
CA GLY A 86 -3.45 8.01 -21.62
C GLY A 86 -2.14 7.42 -22.13
N ALA A 87 -2.24 6.28 -22.79
CA ALA A 87 -1.59 6.07 -24.05
C ALA A 87 -2.16 7.18 -24.92
N ALA A 88 -1.57 8.37 -24.80
CA ALA A 88 -1.29 9.15 -25.97
C ALA A 88 -0.52 8.19 -26.88
N SER A 89 -1.29 7.44 -27.66
CA SER A 89 -0.89 7.01 -28.98
C SER A 89 -0.70 8.32 -29.75
N SER A 90 0.44 8.91 -29.49
CA SER A 90 0.99 9.92 -30.33
C SER A 90 2.33 9.31 -30.69
N SER A 91 2.32 8.73 -31.88
CA SER A 91 3.44 8.69 -32.82
C SER A 91 4.00 10.12 -33.03
N THR A 92 4.28 10.82 -31.94
CA THR A 92 5.09 12.02 -31.89
C THR A 92 6.48 11.48 -31.64
N ASN A 93 7.43 11.85 -32.48
CA ASN A 93 8.84 11.50 -32.33
C ASN A 93 9.27 11.79 -30.88
N THR A 94 9.29 10.78 -30.02
CA THR A 94 9.71 10.91 -28.62
C THR A 94 11.13 10.40 -28.53
N VAL A 95 12.04 11.29 -28.20
CA VAL A 95 13.47 10.99 -28.12
C VAL A 95 13.77 10.51 -26.69
N PRO A 96 14.64 9.50 -26.50
CA PRO A 96 15.08 9.11 -25.17
C PRO A 96 15.65 10.33 -24.44
N CYS A 97 15.25 10.50 -23.18
CA CYS A 97 15.72 11.59 -22.35
C CYS A 97 17.23 11.40 -22.10
N SER A 98 18.05 12.25 -22.73
CA SER A 98 19.51 12.20 -22.67
C SER A 98 20.06 12.25 -21.23
N PRO A 99 19.58 13.15 -20.33
CA PRO A 99 20.06 13.20 -18.93
C PRO A 99 19.95 11.89 -18.14
N CYS A 100 18.97 11.04 -18.43
CA CYS A 100 18.80 9.76 -17.74
C CYS A 100 19.00 8.54 -18.64
N GLY A 101 19.51 8.72 -19.86
CA GLY A 101 19.72 7.64 -20.83
C GLY A 101 18.47 6.83 -21.13
N GLY A 102 17.29 7.45 -21.09
CA GLY A 102 16.01 6.75 -21.31
C GLY A 102 15.41 6.01 -20.10
N SER A 103 16.11 5.94 -18.96
CA SER A 103 15.67 5.14 -17.81
C SER A 103 14.63 5.81 -16.89
N GLY A 104 14.39 7.12 -17.07
CA GLY A 104 13.49 7.92 -16.22
C GLY A 104 14.01 8.18 -14.81
N SER A 105 15.16 7.61 -14.43
CA SER A 105 15.76 7.77 -13.11
C SER A 105 17.25 8.05 -13.21
N MET A 106 17.79 8.75 -12.23
CA MET A 106 19.23 8.99 -12.08
C MET A 106 19.68 8.42 -10.73
N THR A 107 20.95 8.07 -10.60
CA THR A 107 21.51 7.68 -9.31
C THR A 107 21.49 8.88 -8.36
N CYS A 108 21.10 8.66 -7.11
CA CYS A 108 21.12 9.69 -6.10
C CYS A 108 22.58 10.01 -5.75
N SER A 109 22.99 11.26 -5.98
CA SER A 109 24.34 11.74 -5.67
C SER A 109 24.62 11.72 -4.17
N SER A 110 23.60 11.96 -3.34
CA SER A 110 23.73 11.98 -1.88
C SER A 110 24.09 10.63 -1.26
N CYS A 111 23.76 9.51 -1.90
CA CYS A 111 24.09 8.16 -1.42
C CYS A 111 24.78 7.28 -2.47
N SER A 112 25.24 7.88 -3.56
CA SER A 112 25.90 7.20 -4.68
C SER A 112 25.17 5.94 -5.16
N GLY A 113 23.84 5.96 -5.17
CA GLY A 113 23.04 4.80 -5.57
C GLY A 113 22.79 3.74 -4.49
N ARG A 114 23.32 3.87 -3.27
CA ARG A 114 23.19 2.84 -2.22
C ARG A 114 21.80 2.78 -1.60
N GLY A 115 21.09 3.91 -1.52
CA GLY A 115 19.75 3.99 -0.91
C GLY A 115 19.78 3.87 0.61
N SER A 116 20.15 2.72 1.14
CA SER A 116 20.35 2.46 2.57
C SER A 116 21.61 1.63 2.78
N TRP A 117 22.38 1.95 3.81
CA TRP A 117 23.60 1.23 4.17
C TRP A 117 23.66 0.96 5.68
N TYR A 118 24.40 -0.07 6.04
CA TYR A 118 24.70 -0.37 7.44
C TYR A 118 26.10 0.12 7.75
N ASP A 119 26.24 0.88 8.82
CA ASP A 119 27.57 1.25 9.33
C ASP A 119 28.15 0.10 10.14
N ALA A 120 29.47 -0.04 10.08
CA ALA A 120 30.18 -1.04 10.87
C ALA A 120 29.91 -0.77 12.36
N PRO A 121 29.62 -1.82 13.16
CA PRO A 121 29.32 -1.64 14.57
C PRO A 121 30.55 -1.06 15.29
N THR A 122 30.42 0.17 15.79
CA THR A 122 31.48 0.89 16.53
C THR A 122 31.46 0.62 18.03
N GLY A 123 30.45 -0.10 18.53
CA GLY A 123 30.26 -0.40 19.96
C GLY A 123 30.40 -1.89 20.30
N ALA A 124 30.70 -2.17 21.57
CA ALA A 124 30.84 -3.53 22.12
C ALA A 124 29.57 -4.40 22.00
N THR A 125 28.42 -3.80 21.67
CA THR A 125 27.14 -4.49 21.49
C THR A 125 26.96 -5.08 20.09
N GLY A 126 27.84 -4.78 19.11
CA GLY A 126 27.83 -5.42 17.79
C GLY A 126 26.62 -5.09 16.91
N VAL A 127 25.79 -4.11 17.28
CA VAL A 127 24.58 -3.77 16.51
C VAL A 127 24.94 -2.79 15.38
N ALA A 128 24.72 -3.20 14.14
CA ALA A 128 24.85 -2.33 12.98
C ALA A 128 23.65 -1.36 12.92
N GLN A 129 23.91 -0.05 12.79
CA GLN A 129 22.86 0.93 12.57
C GLN A 129 22.54 1.06 11.08
N LEU A 130 21.25 1.07 10.75
CA LEU A 130 20.77 1.29 9.39
C LEU A 130 20.66 2.80 9.12
N HIS A 131 21.49 3.29 8.21
CA HIS A 131 21.39 4.64 7.68
C HIS A 131 20.62 4.62 6.37
N THR A 132 19.60 5.47 6.28
CA THR A 132 18.79 5.63 5.06
C THR A 132 19.08 6.98 4.44
N CYS A 133 19.23 7.02 3.11
CA CYS A 133 19.41 8.26 2.39
C CYS A 133 18.21 9.19 2.64
N PRO A 134 18.42 10.42 3.16
CA PRO A 134 17.34 11.32 3.53
C PRO A 134 16.54 11.80 2.32
N ALA A 135 17.16 11.81 1.13
CA ALA A 135 16.50 12.24 -0.09
C ALA A 135 15.51 11.19 -0.63
N TYR A 136 15.79 9.90 -0.44
CA TYR A 136 14.97 8.80 -0.99
C TYR A 136 15.09 7.57 -0.12
N VAL A 137 13.97 7.19 0.50
CA VAL A 137 13.85 5.98 1.32
C VAL A 137 14.22 4.76 0.47
N SER A 138 15.42 4.22 0.72
CA SER A 138 15.97 2.94 0.25
C SER A 138 16.25 2.69 -1.23
N SER A 139 15.77 3.48 -2.20
CA SER A 139 15.96 3.12 -3.64
C SER A 139 17.32 3.49 -4.23
N GLY A 140 18.00 4.49 -3.67
CA GLY A 140 19.25 5.03 -4.22
C GLY A 140 19.09 5.74 -5.58
N ARG A 141 17.87 5.90 -6.09
CA ARG A 141 17.59 6.52 -7.39
C ARG A 141 16.58 7.65 -7.26
N ILE A 142 16.80 8.70 -8.03
CA ILE A 142 15.98 9.91 -8.08
C ILE A 142 15.23 9.96 -9.41
N ARG A 143 14.03 10.53 -9.42
CA ARG A 143 13.32 10.77 -10.69
C ARG A 143 14.07 11.81 -11.50
N CYS A 144 14.22 11.55 -12.79
CA CYS A 144 14.82 12.53 -13.68
C CYS A 144 13.90 13.74 -13.81
N ALA A 145 14.34 14.91 -13.34
CA ALA A 145 13.55 16.14 -13.38
C ALA A 145 13.22 16.56 -14.82
N TYR A 146 14.11 16.28 -15.77
CA TYR A 146 13.95 16.66 -17.18
C TYR A 146 12.81 15.94 -17.89
N CYS A 147 12.55 14.67 -17.57
CA CYS A 147 11.44 13.90 -18.16
C CYS A 147 10.33 13.56 -17.15
N GLY A 148 10.39 14.10 -15.93
CA GLY A 148 9.42 13.81 -14.86
C GLY A 148 9.35 12.34 -14.44
N GLY A 149 10.32 11.51 -14.83
CA GLY A 149 10.31 10.07 -14.59
C GLY A 149 9.89 9.19 -15.77
N SER A 150 9.52 9.76 -16.92
CA SER A 150 9.02 8.99 -18.07
C SER A 150 10.14 8.32 -18.90
N GLY A 151 11.37 8.83 -18.80
CA GLY A 151 12.50 8.40 -19.64
C GLY A 151 12.47 8.95 -21.07
N ARG A 152 11.46 9.72 -21.47
CA ARG A 152 11.31 10.27 -22.82
C ARG A 152 10.89 11.74 -22.80
N VAL A 153 11.31 12.48 -23.81
CA VAL A 153 10.92 13.90 -24.01
C VAL A 153 10.34 14.08 -25.42
N PRO A 154 9.44 15.07 -25.63
CA PRO A 154 8.98 15.42 -26.96
C PRO A 154 10.18 15.79 -27.85
N GLY A 155 10.31 15.16 -29.03
CA GLY A 155 11.35 15.48 -30.00
C GLY A 155 11.05 16.77 -30.77
N PRO A 156 12.06 17.35 -31.44
CA PRO A 156 11.83 18.50 -32.32
C PRO A 156 10.87 18.09 -33.44
N ILE A 157 9.88 18.95 -33.68
CA ILE A 157 8.94 18.87 -34.80
C ILE A 157 9.61 19.30 -36.10
#